data_AF-A0A3Q9J1W8-F1
#
_entry.id   AF-A0A3Q9J1W8-F1
#
_cell.length_a   1.000
_cell.length_b   1.000
_cell.length_c   1.000
_cell.angle_alpha   90.00
_cell.angle_beta   90.00
_cell.angle_gamma   90.00
#
_symmetry.space_group_name_H-M   'P 1'
#
loop_
_entity.id
_entity.type
_entity.pdbx_description
1 polymer ?
#
loop_
_entity_poly.entity_id
_entity_poly.type
_entity_poly.pdbx_seq_one_letter_code
_entity_poly.pdbx_strand_id
1 'polypeptide(L)'
;MSDVEIFYAELNDAASGLTNATSEVLTQAANLQGEETGVENPAHRSALRLEMHRRLTALHDRAYDRIESAGSLAAAISAIASKYSDLDVELTGGNRP
;
A
#
# COMPACT_ATOMS: atom_id res chain seq x y z
N MET A 1 17.89 -24.94 4.98
CA MET A 1 17.01 -23.83 5.38
C MET A 1 16.04 -24.40 6.39
N SER A 2 15.95 -23.84 7.60
CA SER A 2 15.04 -24.31 8.65
C SER A 2 13.61 -23.83 8.38
N ASP A 3 12.61 -24.50 8.95
CA ASP A 3 11.19 -24.10 8.82
C ASP A 3 10.96 -22.65 9.30
N VAL A 4 11.76 -22.19 10.25
CA VAL A 4 11.78 -20.81 10.77
C VAL A 4 12.23 -19.82 9.68
N GLU A 5 13.31 -20.14 8.96
CA GLU A 5 13.82 -19.31 7.87
C GLU A 5 12.82 -19.21 6.71
N ILE A 6 12.07 -20.29 6.45
CA ILE A 6 11.00 -20.32 5.43
C ILE A 6 9.84 -19.41 5.85
N PHE A 7 9.35 -19.55 7.08
CA PHE A 7 8.25 -18.73 7.59
C PHE A 7 8.61 -17.24 7.64
N TYR A 8 9.86 -16.91 7.99
CA TYR A 8 10.37 -15.54 7.95
C TYR A 8 10.42 -14.97 6.52
N ALA A 9 10.86 -15.77 5.55
CA ALA A 9 10.86 -15.37 4.15
C ALA A 9 9.43 -15.12 3.63
N GLU A 10 8.48 -16.00 3.96
CA GLU A 10 7.07 -15.85 3.57
C GLU A 10 6.43 -14.56 4.12
N LEU A 11 6.72 -14.19 5.37
CA LEU A 11 6.22 -12.94 5.96
C LEU A 11 6.80 -11.70 5.28
N ASN A 12 8.09 -11.71 4.95
CA ASN A 12 8.72 -10.60 4.24
C ASN A 12 8.25 -10.48 2.80
N ASP A 13 8.02 -11.61 2.12
CA ASP A 13 7.45 -11.64 0.77
C ASP A 13 6.02 -11.09 0.78
N ALA A 14 5.21 -11.45 1.78
CA ALA A 14 3.87 -10.91 1.95
C ALA A 14 3.88 -9.38 2.20
N ALA A 15 4.76 -8.88 3.07
CA ALA A 15 4.90 -7.45 3.33
C ALA A 15 5.36 -6.67 2.08
N SER A 16 6.32 -7.23 1.33
CA SER A 16 6.83 -6.66 0.08
C SER A 16 5.75 -6.64 -1.00
N GLY A 17 5.00 -7.73 -1.17
CA GLY A 17 3.88 -7.81 -2.10
C GLY A 17 2.79 -6.77 -1.81
N LEU A 18 2.48 -6.55 -0.54
CA LEU A 18 1.50 -5.55 -0.12
C LEU A 18 1.98 -4.11 -0.40
N THR A 19 3.27 -3.84 -0.19
CA THR A 19 3.90 -2.55 -0.47
C THR A 19 3.90 -2.25 -1.97
N ASN A 20 4.20 -3.24 -2.81
CA ASN A 20 4.18 -3.10 -4.27
C ASN A 20 2.76 -2.80 -4.78
N ALA A 21 1.76 -3.58 -4.34
CA ALA A 21 0.37 -3.35 -4.71
C ALA A 21 -0.11 -1.93 -4.29
N THR A 22 0.33 -1.47 -3.13
CA THR A 22 0.04 -0.11 -2.63
C THR A 22 0.66 0.98 -3.51
N SER A 23 1.89 0.75 -3.98
CA SER A 23 2.61 1.68 -4.86
C SER A 23 1.99 1.76 -6.27
N GLU A 24 1.48 0.62 -6.78
CA GLU A 24 0.70 0.58 -8.02
C GLU A 24 -0.59 1.37 -7.89
N VAL A 25 -1.34 1.20 -6.79
CA VAL A 25 -2.57 1.96 -6.52
C VAL A 25 -2.28 3.46 -6.41
N LEU A 26 -1.19 3.86 -5.75
CA LEU A 26 -0.77 5.27 -5.68
C LEU A 26 -0.50 5.85 -7.07
N THR A 27 0.21 5.11 -7.92
CA THR A 27 0.51 5.53 -9.29
C THR A 27 -0.77 5.68 -10.12
N GLN A 28 -1.71 4.75 -10.00
CA GLN A 28 -3.01 4.84 -10.69
C GLN A 28 -3.87 5.97 -10.14
N ALA A 29 -3.87 6.22 -8.83
CA ALA A 29 -4.59 7.32 -8.21
C ALA A 29 -4.05 8.69 -8.65
N ALA A 30 -2.73 8.82 -8.83
CA ALA A 30 -2.10 10.03 -9.35
C ALA A 30 -2.54 10.36 -10.79
N ASN A 31 -2.96 9.36 -11.57
CA ASN A 31 -3.48 9.54 -12.93
C ASN A 31 -4.95 9.99 -12.97
N LEU A 32 -5.67 10.04 -11.84
CA LEU A 32 -7.07 10.47 -11.75
C LEU A 32 -7.23 12.00 -11.72
N GLN A 33 -6.42 12.73 -12.49
CA GLN A 33 -6.49 14.18 -12.57
C GLN A 33 -7.67 14.63 -13.44
N GLY A 34 -8.64 15.31 -12.81
CA GLY A 34 -9.89 15.72 -13.47
C GLY A 34 -9.78 16.90 -14.44
N GLU A 35 -8.59 17.45 -14.67
CA GLU A 35 -8.40 18.63 -15.51
C GLU A 35 -7.98 18.31 -16.95
N GLU A 36 -7.44 17.10 -17.22
CA GLU A 36 -6.87 16.70 -18.51
C GLU A 36 -7.75 15.76 -19.34
N THR A 37 -9.07 15.73 -19.11
CA THR A 37 -9.95 15.09 -20.08
C THR A 37 -9.90 15.92 -21.37
N GLY A 38 -9.21 15.42 -22.41
CA GLY A 38 -9.07 16.02 -23.75
C GLY A 38 -10.38 16.18 -24.55
N VAL A 39 -11.49 16.33 -23.84
CA VAL A 39 -12.79 16.74 -24.34
C VAL A 39 -12.69 18.23 -24.61
N GLU A 40 -12.66 18.62 -25.89
CA GLU A 40 -12.86 19.99 -26.34
C GLU A 40 -13.93 20.66 -25.47
N ASN A 41 -13.52 21.70 -24.74
CA ASN A 41 -14.32 22.41 -23.76
C ASN A 41 -15.69 22.77 -24.35
N PRO A 42 -16.78 22.03 -24.05
CA PRO A 42 -18.08 22.44 -24.47
C PRO A 42 -18.42 23.57 -23.51
N ALA A 43 -18.22 24.80 -23.97
CA ALA A 43 -18.73 25.98 -23.31
C ALA A 43 -20.15 25.65 -22.81
N HIS A 44 -20.40 25.91 -21.52
CA HIS A 44 -21.68 25.70 -20.80
C HIS A 44 -21.88 24.42 -19.96
N ARG A 45 -20.87 23.58 -19.68
CA ARG A 45 -21.02 22.44 -18.73
C ARG A 45 -20.22 22.57 -17.42
N SER A 46 -20.16 23.76 -16.84
CA SER A 46 -19.45 24.01 -15.56
C SER A 46 -19.95 23.12 -14.41
N ALA A 47 -21.26 22.88 -14.30
CA ALA A 47 -21.84 22.02 -13.28
C ALA A 47 -21.39 20.55 -13.43
N LEU A 48 -21.25 20.06 -14.67
CA LEU A 48 -20.76 18.71 -14.95
C LEU A 48 -19.27 18.56 -14.58
N ARG A 49 -18.45 19.58 -14.90
CA ARG A 49 -17.05 19.61 -14.48
C ARG A 49 -16.91 19.58 -12.96
N LEU A 50 -17.72 20.36 -12.24
CA LEU A 50 -17.71 20.38 -10.78
C LEU A 50 -18.12 19.02 -10.19
N GLU A 51 -19.14 18.38 -10.74
CA GLU A 51 -19.58 17.05 -10.30
C GLU A 51 -18.52 15.97 -10.57
N MET A 52 -17.90 15.96 -11.76
CA MET A 52 -16.82 15.03 -12.07
C MET A 52 -15.59 15.27 -11.20
N HIS A 53 -15.24 16.53 -10.96
CA HIS A 53 -14.16 16.89 -10.03
C HIS A 53 -14.43 16.33 -8.64
N ARG A 54 -15.61 16.56 -8.06
CA ARG A 54 -15.99 16.00 -6.75
C ARG A 54 -15.88 14.48 -6.70
N ARG A 55 -16.33 13.79 -7.76
CA ARG A 55 -16.25 12.31 -7.83
C ARG A 55 -14.81 11.82 -7.90
N LEU A 56 -13.96 12.49 -8.68
CA LEU A 56 -12.54 12.16 -8.79
C LEU A 56 -11.80 12.45 -7.48
N THR A 57 -12.08 13.57 -6.81
CA THR A 57 -11.55 13.85 -5.47
C THR A 57 -11.97 12.77 -4.48
N ALA A 58 -13.25 12.41 -4.42
CA ALA A 58 -13.73 11.37 -3.51
C ALA A 58 -13.19 9.97 -3.84
N LEU A 59 -12.78 9.71 -5.09
CA LEU A 59 -12.11 8.48 -5.47
C LEU A 59 -10.63 8.51 -5.06
N HIS A 60 -9.97 9.65 -5.26
CA HIS A 60 -8.60 9.90 -4.82
C HIS A 60 -8.46 9.73 -3.31
N ASP A 61 -9.35 10.32 -2.51
CA ASP A 61 -9.33 10.22 -1.05
C ASP A 61 -9.47 8.75 -0.58
N ARG A 62 -10.41 7.99 -1.19
CA ARG A 62 -10.56 6.56 -0.90
C ARG A 62 -9.34 5.74 -1.27
N ALA A 63 -8.65 6.10 -2.35
CA ALA A 63 -7.41 5.44 -2.74
C ALA A 63 -6.31 5.70 -1.70
N TYR A 64 -6.19 6.93 -1.21
CA TYR A 64 -5.26 7.29 -0.14
C TYR A 64 -5.55 6.55 1.17
N ASP A 65 -6.80 6.49 1.62
CA ASP A 65 -7.18 5.74 2.82
C ASP A 65 -6.79 4.25 2.73
N ARG A 66 -6.96 3.68 1.53
CA ARG A 66 -6.59 2.29 1.23
C ARG A 66 -5.07 2.08 1.31
N ILE A 67 -4.30 3.04 0.79
CA ILE A 67 -2.83 3.02 0.83
C ILE A 67 -2.32 3.11 2.27
N GLU A 68 -2.85 4.01 3.08
CA GLU A 68 -2.47 4.16 4.49
C GLU A 68 -2.76 2.89 5.31
N SER A 69 -3.95 2.31 5.10
CA SER A 69 -4.35 1.05 5.73
C SER A 69 -3.45 -0.12 5.32
N ALA A 70 -3.06 -0.18 4.04
CA ALA A 70 -2.16 -1.21 3.53
C ALA A 70 -0.73 -1.03 4.09
N GLY A 71 -0.22 0.20 4.12
CA GLY A 71 1.08 0.49 4.75
C GLY A 71 1.13 0.07 6.22
N SER A 72 0.06 0.33 6.97
CA SER A 72 -0.09 -0.10 8.36
C SER A 72 -0.05 -1.64 8.51
N LEU A 73 -0.70 -2.36 7.59
CA LEU A 73 -0.69 -3.82 7.57
C LEU A 73 0.70 -4.37 7.25
N ALA A 74 1.40 -3.81 6.25
CA ALA A 74 2.76 -4.20 5.92
C ALA A 74 3.71 -3.99 7.11
N ALA A 75 3.62 -2.85 7.80
CA ALA A 75 4.39 -2.57 9.01
C ALA A 75 4.11 -3.58 10.13
N ALA A 76 2.84 -3.97 10.32
CA ALA A 76 2.47 -4.99 11.31
C ALA A 76 3.06 -6.37 10.96
N ILE A 77 3.04 -6.77 9.70
CA ILE A 77 3.65 -8.04 9.23
C ILE A 77 5.16 -8.03 9.48
N SER A 78 5.86 -6.95 9.11
CA SER A 78 7.30 -6.83 9.38
C SER A 78 7.62 -6.84 10.88
N ALA A 79 6.79 -6.22 11.72
CA ALA A 79 6.97 -6.25 13.17
C ALA A 79 6.78 -7.66 13.76
N ILE A 80 5.84 -8.45 13.23
CA ILE A 80 5.65 -9.85 13.61
C ILE A 80 6.89 -10.67 13.21
N ALA A 81 7.39 -10.49 11.98
CA ALA A 81 8.59 -11.18 11.50
C ALA A 81 9.82 -10.86 12.36
N SER A 82 10.03 -9.59 12.73
CA SER A 82 11.13 -9.17 13.60
C SER A 82 11.04 -9.82 14.98
N LYS A 83 9.86 -9.77 15.64
CA LYS A 83 9.67 -10.41 16.95
C LYS A 83 9.88 -11.91 16.92
N TYR A 84 9.46 -12.57 15.84
CA TYR A 84 9.66 -14.00 15.67
C TYR A 84 11.15 -14.34 15.56
N SER A 85 11.92 -13.56 14.80
CA SER A 85 13.38 -13.70 14.72
C SER A 85 14.05 -13.51 16.08
N ASP A 86 13.64 -12.51 16.85
CA ASP A 86 14.21 -12.26 18.19
C ASP A 86 13.94 -13.44 19.14
N LEU A 87 12.71 -13.98 19.09
CA LEU A 87 12.30 -15.12 19.91
C LEU A 87 13.05 -16.41 19.53
N ASP A 88 13.28 -16.64 18.23
CA ASP A 88 14.06 -17.79 17.75
C ASP A 88 15.52 -17.72 18.22
N VAL A 89 16.14 -16.54 18.16
CA VAL A 89 17.51 -16.33 18.70
C VAL A 89 17.57 -16.59 20.20
N GLU A 90 16.57 -16.13 20.96
CA GLU A 90 16.47 -16.34 22.41
C GLU A 90 16.31 -17.83 22.75
N LEU A 91 15.43 -18.54 22.05
CA LEU A 91 15.09 -19.94 22.32
C LEU A 91 16.16 -20.93 21.83
N THR A 92 16.85 -20.63 20.72
CA THR A 92 17.92 -21.47 20.18
C THR A 92 19.28 -21.20 20.84
N GLY A 93 19.38 -20.16 21.68
CA GLY A 93 20.61 -19.80 22.38
C GLY A 93 21.72 -19.31 21.44
N GLY A 94 21.34 -18.77 20.26
CA GLY A 94 22.24 -18.34 19.20
C GLY A 94 23.21 -17.22 19.58
N ASN A 95 23.07 -16.63 20.76
CA ASN A 95 24.07 -15.76 21.35
C ASN A 95 25.13 -16.60 22.10
N ARG A 96 26.04 -17.22 21.34
CA ARG A 96 27.34 -17.70 21.86
C ARG A 96 28.45 -16.90 21.18
N PRO A 97 29.49 -16.57 21.95
CA PRO A 97 30.16 -15.25 22.02
C PRO A 97 30.77 -14.72 20.73
#